data_AF-A0A945V1Y3-F1
#
_entry.id   AF-A0A945V1Y3-F1
#
_cell.length_a   1.000
_cell.length_b   1.000
_cell.length_c   1.000
_cell.angle_alpha   90.00
_cell.angle_beta   90.00
_cell.angle_gamma   90.00
#
_symmetry.space_group_name_H-M   'P 1'
#
loop_
_entity.id
_entity.type
_entity.pdbx_description
1 polymer ?
#
loop_
_entity_poly.entity_id
_entity_poly.type
_entity_poly.pdbx_seq_one_letter_code
_entity_poly.pdbx_strand_id
1 'polypeptide(L)' 'MVASKLLSGVKIICIAISGPNAGLDVSNITIKAVRDGADFIVNGEKT' A
#
# COMPACT_ATOMS: atom_id res chain seq x y z
N MET A 1 -15.94 8.09 5.18
CA MET A 1 -15.11 8.42 6.36
C MET A 1 -14.32 7.19 6.78
N VAL A 2 -12.97 7.26 6.74
CA VAL A 2 -12.09 6.10 7.04
C VAL A 2 -11.81 6.00 8.55
N ALA A 3 -11.47 7.12 9.20
CA ALA A 3 -11.08 7.17 10.61
C ALA A 3 -12.14 6.60 11.57
N SER A 4 -13.41 7.01 11.48
CA SER A 4 -14.45 6.54 12.40
C SER A 4 -14.71 5.03 12.29
N LYS A 5 -14.62 4.45 11.09
CA LYS A 5 -14.79 2.99 10.88
C LYS A 5 -13.58 2.19 11.38
N LEU A 6 -12.38 2.79 11.37
CA LEU A 6 -11.19 2.21 11.98
C LEU A 6 -11.29 2.23 13.51
N LEU A 7 -11.64 3.38 14.09
CA LEU A 7 -11.80 3.56 15.54
C LEU A 7 -12.90 2.67 16.12
N SER A 8 -13.97 2.43 15.36
CA SER A 8 -15.06 1.54 15.78
C SER A 8 -14.76 0.05 15.59
N GLY A 9 -13.59 -0.33 15.08
CA GLY A 9 -13.22 -1.73 14.82
C GLY A 9 -13.93 -2.40 13.62
N VAL A 10 -14.72 -1.64 12.85
CA VAL A 10 -15.45 -2.16 11.67
C VAL A 10 -14.51 -2.38 10.49
N LYS A 11 -13.39 -1.65 10.45
CA LYS A 11 -12.33 -1.84 9.46
C LYS A 11 -10.99 -2.09 10.15
N ILE A 12 -10.27 -3.09 9.64
CA ILE A 12 -8.86 -3.33 9.95
C ILE A 12 -8.05 -2.83 8.74
N ILE A 13 -6.95 -2.12 8.98
CA ILE A 13 -6.06 -1.60 7.94
C ILE A 13 -4.62 -2.00 8.23
N CYS A 14 -3.76 -1.90 7.21
CA CYS A 14 -2.32 -2.09 7.34
C CYS A 14 -1.54 -0.96 6.67
N ILE A 15 -0.26 -0.87 6.99
CA ILE A 15 0.70 0.02 6.33
C ILE A 15 1.62 -0.86 5.48
N ALA A 16 1.42 -0.86 4.16
CA ALA A 16 2.14 -1.71 3.22
C ALA A 16 3.35 -0.96 2.59
N ILE A 17 4.41 -0.74 3.37
CA ILE A 17 5.63 -0.06 2.90
C ILE A 17 6.66 -1.06 2.38
N SER A 18 7.10 -1.99 3.22
CA SER A 18 8.13 -2.98 2.88
C SER A 18 7.72 -3.87 1.70
N GLY A 19 8.68 -4.35 0.92
CA GLY A 19 8.49 -5.39 -0.09
C GLY A 19 9.51 -6.52 0.10
N PRO A 20 9.40 -7.62 -0.66
CA PRO A 20 10.26 -8.81 -0.50
C PRO A 20 11.76 -8.52 -0.49
N ASN A 21 12.17 -7.49 -1.24
CA ASN A 21 13.57 -7.11 -1.43
C ASN A 21 13.95 -5.76 -0.78
N ALA A 22 13.02 -5.08 -0.12
CA ALA A 22 13.23 -3.72 0.41
C ALA A 22 12.39 -3.48 1.66
N GLY A 23 13.04 -3.53 2.83
CA GLY A 23 12.44 -3.22 4.14
C GLY A 23 12.79 -1.81 4.61
N LEU A 24 14.01 -1.64 5.15
CA LEU A 24 14.50 -0.34 5.63
C LEU A 24 14.89 0.60 4.48
N ASP A 25 15.42 0.04 3.39
CA ASP A 25 15.75 0.79 2.17
C ASP A 25 14.50 0.98 1.30
N VAL A 26 13.59 1.83 1.77
CA VAL A 26 12.30 2.09 1.13
C VAL A 26 12.48 2.72 -0.25
N SER A 27 13.60 3.41 -0.50
CA SER A 27 13.92 3.97 -1.82
C SER A 27 14.04 2.91 -2.91
N ASN A 28 14.41 1.67 -2.56
CA ASN A 28 14.61 0.58 -3.49
C ASN A 28 13.39 -0.36 -3.66
N ILE A 29 12.19 0.05 -3.23
CA ILE A 29 10.97 -0.73 -3.54
C ILE A 29 10.71 -0.76 -5.06
N THR A 30 10.28 -1.92 -5.56
CA THR A 30 10.11 -2.15 -7.00
C THR A 30 8.66 -2.12 -7.49
N ILE A 31 7.70 -1.98 -6.57
CA ILE A 31 6.27 -1.89 -6.89
C ILE A 31 6.02 -0.64 -7.75
N LYS A 32 5.27 -0.80 -8.84
CA LYS A 32 4.95 0.29 -9.75
C LYS A 32 3.47 0.58 -9.73
N ALA A 33 3.13 1.87 -9.64
CA ALA A 33 1.78 2.38 -9.87
C ALA A 33 1.79 3.19 -11.17
N VAL A 34 1.04 2.73 -12.18
CA VAL A 34 0.92 3.41 -13.48
C VAL A 34 -0.48 3.99 -13.59
N ARG A 35 -0.60 5.27 -13.98
CA ARG A 35 -1.91 5.91 -14.19
C ARG A 35 -2.68 5.22 -15.31
N ASP A 36 -3.96 5.00 -15.08
CA ASP A 36 -4.91 4.51 -16.08
C ASP A 36 -6.22 5.30 -15.93
N GLY A 37 -6.36 6.36 -16.73
CA GLY A 37 -7.47 7.31 -16.62
C GLY A 37 -7.56 7.97 -15.24
N ALA A 38 -8.65 7.70 -14.53
CA ALA A 38 -8.90 8.21 -13.18
C ALA A 38 -8.24 7.37 -12.07
N ASP A 39 -7.75 6.18 -12.41
CA ASP A 39 -7.25 5.18 -11.48
C ASP A 39 -5.74 4.89 -11.68
N PHE A 40 -5.22 3.95 -10.90
CA PHE A 40 -3.86 3.44 -11.05
C PHE A 40 -3.88 1.92 -11.10
N ILE A 41 -3.10 1.35 -12.03
CA ILE A 41 -2.74 -0.06 -12.02
C ILE A 41 -1.48 -0.21 -11.16
N VAL A 42 -1.59 -0.95 -10.05
CA VAL A 42 -0.49 -1.18 -9.11
C VAL A 42 -0.01 -2.63 -9.22
N ASN A 43 1.26 -2.83 -9.56
CA ASN A 43 1.87 -4.15 -9.77
C ASN A 43 3.13 -4.34 -8.92
N GLY A 44 3.17 -5.48 -8.20
CA GLY A 44 4.30 -5.93 -7.40
C GLY A 44 3.84 -6.67 -6.14
N GLU A 45 4.78 -7.00 -5.26
CA GLU A 45 4.52 -7.87 -4.10
C GLU A 45 4.85 -7.19 -2.77
N LYS A 46 4.15 -7.63 -1.72
CA LYS A 46 4.34 -7.24 -0.34
C LYS A 46 4.62 -8.48 0.51
N THR A 47 5.32 -8.29 1.62
CA THR A 47 5.62 -9.32 2.62
C THR A 47 5.18 -8.82 3.99
#